data_AF-A0A7Y6E550-F1
#
_entry.id   AF-A0A7Y6E550-F1
#
_cell.length_a   1.000
_cell.length_b   1.000
_cell.length_c   1.000
_cell.angle_alpha   90.00
_cell.angle_beta   90.00
_cell.angle_gamma   90.00
#
_symmetry.space_group_name_H-M   'P 1'
#
loop_
_entity.id
_entity.type
_entity.pdbx_description
1 polymer ?
#
loop_
_entity_poly.entity_id
_entity_poly.type
_entity_poly.pdbx_seq_one_letter_code
_entity_poly.pdbx_strand_id
1 'polypeptide(L)'
;MLVLDNVITPEDVDGVLERVRTGTVVITSRRRSGWTAVETVPLDVLSEREAAELLARTVRSEWPEADLDGGDRLCAELGWLPLAVGQAGAYIAQNRITPAAYLDLLARFPARMFNATAEGGDAQRTMARVWHVTLDRLTDTPAAGRMLRQLAWYAPDGIPRALLGGSRAIEEPELSEALGRLAAYHMITLTADAVAVHRVVQAVTRTPDPLTPTGSPSTSPPHAMTPPPP
;
A
#
# COMPACT_ATOMS: atom_id res chain seq x y z
N MET A 1 3.63 -23.92 -19.66
CA MET A 1 3.07 -22.85 -18.82
C MET A 1 4.09 -21.71 -18.80
N LEU A 2 3.67 -20.48 -19.05
CA LEU A 2 4.50 -19.27 -18.99
C LEU A 2 3.94 -18.35 -17.91
N VAL A 3 4.81 -17.78 -17.07
CA VAL A 3 4.40 -16.80 -16.05
C VAL A 3 5.06 -15.47 -16.36
N LEU A 4 4.26 -14.43 -16.54
CA LEU A 4 4.70 -13.05 -16.73
C LEU A 4 4.37 -12.29 -15.45
N ASP A 5 5.40 -12.05 -14.65
CA ASP A 5 5.24 -11.48 -13.31
C ASP A 5 5.37 -9.95 -13.32
N ASN A 6 4.51 -9.28 -12.57
CA ASN A 6 4.49 -7.84 -12.32
C ASN A 6 4.44 -6.98 -13.60
N VAL A 7 3.61 -7.38 -14.56
CA VAL A 7 3.35 -6.63 -15.79
C VAL A 7 2.66 -5.31 -15.49
N ILE A 8 3.10 -4.22 -16.13
CA ILE A 8 2.71 -2.85 -15.78
C ILE A 8 1.51 -2.42 -16.61
N THR A 9 1.54 -2.62 -17.93
CA THR A 9 0.40 -2.35 -18.81
C THR A 9 0.10 -3.54 -19.73
N PRO A 10 -1.15 -3.70 -20.19
CA PRO A 10 -1.52 -4.78 -21.10
C PRO A 10 -0.66 -4.83 -22.38
N GLU A 11 -0.26 -3.66 -22.89
CA GLU A 11 0.51 -3.53 -24.12
C GLU A 11 1.93 -4.13 -24.00
N ASP A 12 2.48 -4.20 -22.77
CA ASP A 12 3.80 -4.78 -22.51
C ASP A 12 3.89 -6.26 -22.91
N VAL A 13 2.75 -6.96 -22.99
CA VAL A 13 2.70 -8.40 -23.24
C VAL A 13 2.12 -8.78 -24.60
N ASP A 14 1.59 -7.82 -25.37
CA ASP A 14 0.95 -8.08 -26.67
C ASP A 14 1.86 -8.90 -27.59
N GLY A 15 3.13 -8.50 -27.73
CA GLY A 15 4.09 -9.22 -28.57
C GLY A 15 4.37 -10.65 -28.10
N VAL A 16 4.28 -10.94 -26.81
CA VAL A 16 4.42 -12.31 -26.28
C VAL A 16 3.16 -13.10 -26.56
N LEU A 17 1.99 -12.53 -26.26
CA LEU A 17 0.68 -13.16 -26.44
C LEU A 17 0.40 -13.51 -27.91
N GLU A 18 0.76 -12.65 -28.86
CA GLU A 18 0.62 -12.88 -30.31
C GLU A 18 1.42 -14.11 -30.81
N ARG A 19 2.53 -14.42 -30.14
CA ARG A 19 3.44 -15.52 -30.50
C ARG A 19 3.07 -16.84 -29.82
N VAL A 20 2.34 -16.80 -28.71
CA VAL A 20 1.89 -18.00 -28.00
C VAL A 20 0.69 -18.59 -28.72
N ARG A 21 0.88 -19.77 -29.33
CA ARG A 21 -0.18 -20.50 -30.05
C ARG A 21 -0.91 -21.53 -29.18
N THR A 22 -0.25 -22.03 -28.12
CA THR A 22 -0.77 -23.09 -27.23
C THR A 22 -0.21 -22.95 -25.82
N GLY A 23 -0.87 -23.58 -24.84
CA GLY A 23 -0.45 -23.58 -23.43
C GLY A 23 -1.11 -22.49 -22.59
N THR A 24 -0.78 -22.46 -21.30
CA THR A 24 -1.32 -21.50 -20.33
C THR A 24 -0.31 -20.40 -20.04
N VAL A 25 -0.73 -19.14 -20.18
CA VAL A 25 0.01 -17.95 -19.73
C VAL A 25 -0.68 -17.41 -18.49
N VAL A 26 0.06 -17.23 -17.41
CA VAL A 26 -0.40 -16.57 -16.19
C VAL A 26 0.30 -15.22 -16.11
N ILE A 27 -0.49 -14.15 -15.98
CA ILE A 27 0.01 -12.79 -15.88
C ILE A 27 -0.35 -12.27 -14.50
N THR A 28 0.63 -11.73 -13.77
CA THR A 28 0.36 -10.97 -12.54
C THR A 28 0.55 -9.48 -12.84
N SER A 29 -0.37 -8.67 -12.35
CA SER A 29 -0.32 -7.21 -12.52
C SER A 29 -0.92 -6.52 -11.31
N ARG A 30 -0.43 -5.31 -11.02
CA ARG A 30 -1.03 -4.42 -10.01
C ARG A 30 -2.14 -3.54 -10.58
N ARG A 31 -2.34 -3.57 -11.90
CA ARG A 31 -3.35 -2.76 -12.58
C ARG A 31 -4.59 -3.63 -12.82
N ARG A 32 -5.72 -3.23 -12.23
CA ARG A 32 -7.00 -3.96 -12.33
C ARG A 32 -7.71 -3.76 -13.67
N SER A 33 -7.44 -2.67 -14.36
CA SER A 33 -8.15 -2.25 -15.58
C SER A 33 -7.28 -2.30 -16.84
N GLY A 34 -7.92 -2.39 -18.00
CA GLY A 34 -7.25 -2.43 -19.31
C GLY A 34 -7.03 -3.84 -19.87
N TRP A 35 -7.24 -4.88 -19.07
CA TRP A 35 -7.11 -6.28 -19.48
C TRP A 35 -8.38 -6.79 -20.16
N THR A 36 -8.62 -6.39 -21.42
CA THR A 36 -9.82 -6.77 -22.17
C THR A 36 -9.67 -8.07 -22.98
N ALA A 37 -8.42 -8.43 -23.33
CA ALA A 37 -8.11 -9.58 -24.17
C ALA A 37 -7.90 -10.89 -23.40
N VAL A 38 -7.96 -10.86 -22.06
CA VAL A 38 -7.67 -12.00 -21.18
C VAL A 38 -8.70 -12.12 -20.06
N GLU A 39 -8.90 -13.34 -19.56
CA GLU A 39 -9.67 -13.56 -18.33
C GLU A 39 -8.90 -12.96 -17.14
N THR A 40 -9.61 -12.21 -16.29
CA THR A 40 -9.02 -11.58 -15.11
C THR A 40 -9.55 -12.21 -13.84
N VAL A 41 -8.64 -12.58 -12.94
CA VAL A 41 -8.98 -13.07 -11.61
C VAL A 41 -8.58 -11.98 -10.61
N PRO A 42 -9.54 -11.19 -10.08
CA PRO A 42 -9.21 -10.19 -9.08
C PRO A 42 -8.76 -10.88 -7.79
N LEU A 43 -7.62 -10.48 -7.26
CA LEU A 43 -7.18 -10.87 -5.92
C LEU A 43 -7.67 -9.83 -4.92
N ASP A 44 -8.35 -10.30 -3.87
CA ASP A 44 -8.84 -9.49 -2.78
C ASP A 44 -8.08 -9.81 -1.48
N VAL A 45 -8.49 -9.19 -0.37
CA VAL A 45 -8.06 -9.57 0.98
C VAL A 45 -8.45 -11.01 1.29
N LEU A 46 -7.78 -11.62 2.27
CA LEU A 46 -8.13 -12.97 2.73
C LEU A 46 -9.47 -12.96 3.46
N SER A 47 -10.18 -14.09 3.44
CA SER A 47 -11.26 -14.30 4.43
C SER A 47 -10.69 -14.36 5.84
N GLU A 48 -11.53 -14.12 6.86
CA GLU A 48 -11.15 -14.20 8.27
C GLU A 48 -10.43 -15.52 8.60
N ARG A 49 -10.99 -16.65 8.15
CA ARG A 49 -10.40 -17.98 8.32
C ARG A 49 -9.04 -18.11 7.65
N GLU A 50 -8.91 -17.67 6.40
CA GLU A 50 -7.65 -17.77 5.65
C GLU A 50 -6.55 -16.88 6.25
N ALA A 51 -6.91 -15.71 6.76
CA ALA A 51 -6.00 -14.81 7.46
C ALA A 51 -5.50 -15.44 8.76
N ALA A 52 -6.39 -15.99 9.58
CA ALA A 52 -6.03 -16.69 10.82
C ALA A 52 -5.14 -17.92 10.53
N GLU A 53 -5.46 -18.69 9.49
CA GLU A 53 -4.64 -19.83 9.04
C GLU A 53 -3.26 -19.39 8.56
N LEU A 54 -3.17 -18.29 7.80
CA LEU A 54 -1.88 -17.74 7.38
C LEU A 54 -1.05 -17.30 8.59
N LEU A 55 -1.63 -16.53 9.50
CA LEU A 55 -0.96 -16.10 10.73
C LEU A 55 -0.44 -17.31 11.51
N ALA A 56 -1.30 -18.30 11.75
CA ALA A 56 -0.94 -19.48 12.52
C ALA A 56 0.17 -20.29 11.86
N ARG A 57 0.11 -20.51 10.53
CA ARG A 57 1.18 -21.21 9.80
C ARG A 57 2.50 -20.46 9.87
N THR A 58 2.48 -19.14 9.66
CA THR A 58 3.71 -18.33 9.68
C THR A 58 4.34 -18.28 11.06
N VAL A 59 3.55 -18.15 12.13
CA VAL A 59 4.12 -18.13 13.49
C VAL A 59 4.65 -19.52 13.87
N ARG A 60 3.85 -20.56 13.63
CA ARG A 60 4.16 -21.92 14.10
C ARG A 60 5.25 -22.62 13.29
N SER A 61 5.62 -22.12 12.12
CA SER A 61 6.79 -22.64 11.39
C SER A 61 8.10 -22.41 12.15
N GLU A 62 8.19 -21.37 12.97
CA GLU A 62 9.38 -21.04 13.79
C GLU A 62 9.14 -21.14 15.31
N TRP A 63 7.87 -21.04 15.74
CA TRP A 63 7.46 -21.17 17.13
C TRP A 63 6.20 -22.07 17.25
N PRO A 64 6.36 -23.41 17.19
CA PRO A 64 5.23 -24.34 17.16
C PRO A 64 4.27 -24.19 18.34
N GLU A 65 4.81 -23.91 19.53
CA GLU A 65 4.07 -23.77 20.80
C GLU A 65 3.56 -22.33 21.05
N ALA A 66 3.55 -21.47 20.03
CA ALA A 66 3.06 -20.10 20.17
C ALA A 66 1.58 -20.07 20.56
N ASP A 67 1.27 -19.30 21.62
CA ASP A 67 -0.09 -18.88 21.91
C ASP A 67 -0.49 -17.75 20.95
N LEU A 68 -1.59 -17.99 20.23
CA LEU A 68 -2.13 -17.10 19.21
C LEU A 68 -3.47 -16.49 19.63
N ASP A 69 -3.78 -16.48 20.93
CA ASP A 69 -4.94 -15.75 21.43
C ASP A 69 -4.90 -14.28 20.97
N GLY A 70 -6.05 -13.79 20.52
CA GLY A 70 -6.19 -12.49 19.86
C GLY A 70 -5.70 -12.41 18.41
N GLY A 71 -5.32 -13.53 17.77
CA GLY A 71 -4.90 -13.59 16.37
C GLY A 71 -5.95 -13.04 15.39
N ASP A 72 -7.22 -13.34 15.59
CA ASP A 72 -8.31 -12.84 14.72
C ASP A 72 -8.44 -11.31 14.77
N ARG A 73 -8.30 -10.74 15.98
CA ARG A 73 -8.29 -9.28 16.18
C ARG A 73 -7.09 -8.64 15.48
N LEU A 74 -5.93 -9.29 15.53
CA LEU A 74 -4.75 -8.83 14.79
C LEU A 74 -4.99 -8.88 13.28
N CYS A 75 -5.50 -9.99 12.74
CA CYS A 75 -5.83 -10.11 11.33
C CYS A 75 -6.83 -9.05 10.87
N ALA A 76 -7.85 -8.75 11.67
CA ALA A 76 -8.80 -7.68 11.39
C ALA A 76 -8.14 -6.28 11.40
N GLU A 77 -7.26 -5.99 12.35
CA GLU A 77 -6.53 -4.72 12.40
C GLU A 77 -5.58 -4.54 11.20
N LEU A 78 -5.02 -5.65 10.72
CA LEU A 78 -4.21 -5.72 9.50
C LEU A 78 -5.07 -5.76 8.21
N GLY A 79 -6.40 -5.68 8.34
CA GLY A 79 -7.41 -5.72 7.28
C GLY A 79 -7.29 -6.93 6.37
N TRP A 80 -6.91 -8.07 6.94
CA TRP A 80 -6.80 -9.37 6.26
C TRP A 80 -5.89 -9.38 5.02
N LEU A 81 -4.98 -8.42 4.89
CA LEU A 81 -4.01 -8.38 3.80
C LEU A 81 -2.98 -9.51 3.97
N PRO A 82 -2.83 -10.44 3.01
CA PRO A 82 -1.91 -11.57 3.14
C PRO A 82 -0.48 -11.14 3.50
N LEU A 83 0.03 -10.09 2.84
CA LEU A 83 1.37 -9.58 3.11
C LEU A 83 1.51 -9.04 4.54
N ALA A 84 0.54 -8.26 5.02
CA ALA A 84 0.58 -7.67 6.35
C ALA A 84 0.49 -8.74 7.44
N VAL A 85 -0.40 -9.72 7.26
CA VAL A 85 -0.54 -10.87 8.16
C VAL A 85 0.75 -11.70 8.21
N GLY A 86 1.34 -12.00 7.05
CA GLY A 86 2.62 -12.72 6.98
C GLY A 86 3.75 -11.97 7.67
N GLN A 87 3.87 -10.66 7.45
CA GLN A 87 4.91 -9.83 8.09
C GLN A 87 4.72 -9.77 9.61
N ALA A 88 3.48 -9.60 10.10
CA ALA A 88 3.19 -9.61 11.53
C ALA A 88 3.49 -10.97 12.16
N GLY A 89 3.10 -12.06 11.49
CA GLY A 89 3.41 -13.43 11.94
C GLY A 89 4.90 -13.70 12.07
N ALA A 90 5.69 -13.30 11.07
CA ALA A 90 7.15 -13.42 11.11
C ALA A 90 7.76 -12.61 12.26
N TYR A 91 7.31 -11.38 12.47
CA TYR A 91 7.76 -10.54 13.59
C TYR A 91 7.42 -11.18 14.95
N ILE A 92 6.18 -11.67 15.10
CA ILE A 92 5.70 -12.37 16.30
C ILE A 92 6.59 -13.58 16.62
N ALA A 93 6.87 -14.42 15.63
CA ALA A 93 7.71 -15.61 15.80
C ALA A 93 9.15 -15.26 16.18
N GLN A 94 9.75 -14.31 15.47
CA GLN A 94 11.13 -13.90 15.72
C GLN A 94 11.30 -13.30 17.13
N ASN A 95 10.38 -12.41 17.51
CA ASN A 95 10.48 -11.65 18.78
C ASN A 95 9.83 -12.38 19.96
N ARG A 96 9.20 -13.53 19.73
CA ARG A 96 8.52 -14.36 20.74
C ARG A 96 7.51 -13.58 21.57
N ILE A 97 6.70 -12.76 20.89
CA ILE A 97 5.63 -11.95 21.51
C ILE A 97 4.25 -12.48 21.12
N THR A 98 3.21 -12.17 21.88
CA THR A 98 1.83 -12.57 21.54
C THR A 98 1.20 -11.64 20.51
N PRO A 99 0.12 -12.05 19.82
CA PRO A 99 -0.65 -11.14 18.96
C PRO A 99 -1.14 -9.88 19.69
N ALA A 100 -1.54 -9.99 20.95
CA ALA A 100 -1.94 -8.86 21.77
C ALA A 100 -0.78 -7.86 22.00
N ALA A 101 0.41 -8.35 22.32
CA ALA A 101 1.60 -7.50 22.47
C ALA A 101 2.00 -6.83 21.14
N TYR A 102 1.82 -7.52 20.01
CA TYR A 102 2.02 -6.92 18.69
C TYR A 102 1.01 -5.80 18.43
N LEU A 103 -0.28 -5.99 18.75
CA LEU A 103 -1.30 -4.96 18.64
C LEU A 103 -0.95 -3.71 19.47
N ASP A 104 -0.44 -3.89 20.70
CA ASP A 104 0.01 -2.77 21.54
C ASP A 104 1.22 -2.02 20.96
N LEU A 105 2.14 -2.74 20.29
CA LEU A 105 3.23 -2.12 19.55
C LEU A 105 2.73 -1.38 18.31
N LEU A 106 1.78 -1.96 17.58
CA LEU A 106 1.18 -1.38 16.38
C LEU A 106 0.43 -0.09 16.72
N ALA A 107 -0.32 -0.06 17.82
CA ALA A 107 -1.03 1.13 18.27
C ALA A 107 -0.08 2.28 18.65
N ARG A 108 1.05 1.96 19.31
CA ARG A 108 2.04 2.97 19.74
C ARG A 108 2.99 3.42 18.63
N PHE A 109 3.34 2.51 17.72
CA PHE A 109 4.38 2.72 16.70
C PHE A 109 3.95 2.22 15.31
N PRO A 110 2.81 2.68 14.76
CA PRO A 110 2.22 2.09 13.55
C PRO A 110 3.16 2.12 12.35
N ALA A 111 3.81 3.26 12.09
CA ALA A 111 4.77 3.39 11.00
C ALA A 111 5.94 2.41 11.11
N ARG A 112 6.47 2.21 12.33
CA ARG A 112 7.58 1.28 12.58
C ARG A 112 7.13 -0.16 12.37
N MET A 113 5.96 -0.53 12.88
CA MET A 113 5.47 -1.90 12.83
C MET A 113 5.08 -2.33 11.42
N PHE A 114 4.48 -1.43 10.63
CA PHE A 114 4.19 -1.70 9.21
C PHE A 114 5.46 -1.74 8.33
N ASN A 115 6.55 -1.12 8.77
CA ASN A 115 7.84 -1.15 8.06
C ASN A 115 8.81 -2.21 8.60
N ALA A 116 8.49 -2.87 9.72
CA ALA A 116 9.37 -3.84 10.36
C ALA A 116 9.46 -5.13 9.53
N THR A 117 10.66 -5.45 9.05
CA THR A 117 10.97 -6.76 8.47
C THR A 117 11.58 -7.65 9.53
N ALA A 118 11.21 -8.94 9.54
CA ALA A 118 11.95 -9.93 10.29
C ALA A 118 13.41 -10.02 9.78
N GLU A 119 14.37 -10.34 10.65
CA GLU A 119 15.77 -10.53 10.23
C GLU A 119 15.87 -11.68 9.23
N GLY A 120 16.48 -11.42 8.06
CA GLY A 120 16.52 -12.39 6.95
C GLY A 120 15.25 -12.45 6.10
N GLY A 121 14.22 -11.68 6.43
CA GLY A 121 13.09 -11.42 5.54
C GLY A 121 13.56 -10.72 4.27
N ASP A 122 12.94 -11.06 3.14
CA ASP A 122 13.27 -10.45 1.86
C ASP A 122 13.00 -8.94 1.91
N ALA A 123 14.07 -8.14 2.03
CA ALA A 123 14.03 -6.67 2.04
C ALA A 123 13.39 -6.08 0.77
N GLN A 124 13.12 -6.89 -0.26
CA GLN A 124 12.33 -6.49 -1.43
C GLN A 124 10.80 -6.50 -1.17
N ARG A 125 10.31 -7.13 -0.09
CA ARG A 125 8.88 -7.36 0.20
C ARG A 125 8.34 -6.64 1.45
N THR A 126 8.99 -5.57 1.92
CA THR A 126 8.37 -4.73 2.96
C THR A 126 7.14 -4.02 2.39
N MET A 127 6.08 -3.90 3.20
CA MET A 127 4.86 -3.17 2.84
C MET A 127 5.16 -1.75 2.36
N ALA A 128 6.05 -1.01 3.02
CA ALA A 128 6.49 0.31 2.55
C ALA A 128 7.02 0.30 1.11
N ARG A 129 7.86 -0.68 0.75
CA ARG A 129 8.52 -0.74 -0.56
C ARG A 129 7.56 -1.14 -1.67
N VAL A 130 6.70 -2.13 -1.43
CA VAL A 130 5.68 -2.54 -2.41
C VAL A 130 4.73 -1.38 -2.71
N TRP A 131 4.42 -0.55 -1.72
CA TRP A 131 3.55 0.61 -1.87
C TRP A 131 4.28 1.77 -2.54
N HIS A 132 5.55 2.02 -2.20
CA HIS A 132 6.37 3.04 -2.87
C HIS A 132 6.47 2.78 -4.39
N VAL A 133 6.72 1.53 -4.79
CA VAL A 133 6.73 1.16 -6.21
C VAL A 133 5.39 1.45 -6.90
N THR A 134 4.27 1.35 -6.17
CA THR A 134 2.95 1.67 -6.72
C THR A 134 2.71 3.18 -6.77
N LEU A 135 3.19 3.93 -5.78
CA LEU A 135 3.15 5.40 -5.76
C LEU A 135 4.00 6.02 -6.89
N ASP A 136 5.16 5.43 -7.21
CA ASP A 136 5.98 5.86 -8.34
C ASP A 136 5.22 5.80 -9.67
N ARG A 137 4.27 4.86 -9.81
CA ARG A 137 3.42 4.73 -11.01
C ARG A 137 2.26 5.74 -11.08
N LEU A 138 2.01 6.46 -9.99
CA LEU A 138 1.01 7.51 -9.90
C LEU A 138 1.60 8.91 -10.14
N THR A 139 2.90 9.01 -10.41
CA THR A 139 3.59 10.29 -10.65
C THR A 139 3.03 11.05 -11.85
N ASP A 140 2.57 10.35 -12.89
CA ASP A 140 1.91 10.97 -14.07
C ASP A 140 0.51 11.54 -13.77
N THR A 141 -0.05 11.28 -12.59
CA THR A 141 -1.31 11.89 -12.13
C THR A 141 -1.09 12.48 -10.74
N PRO A 142 -0.47 13.67 -10.64
CA PRO A 142 -0.13 14.28 -9.35
C PRO A 142 -1.32 14.44 -8.39
N ALA A 143 -2.52 14.62 -8.94
CA ALA A 143 -3.78 14.67 -8.19
C ALA A 143 -4.06 13.39 -7.38
N ALA A 144 -3.72 12.21 -7.92
CA ALA A 144 -3.88 10.93 -7.23
C ALA A 144 -3.00 10.87 -5.98
N GLY A 145 -1.73 11.29 -6.08
CA GLY A 145 -0.83 11.36 -4.93
C GLY A 145 -1.29 12.37 -3.86
N ARG A 146 -1.79 13.55 -4.27
CA ARG A 146 -2.38 14.53 -3.34
C ARG A 146 -3.61 13.95 -2.63
N MET A 147 -4.50 13.32 -3.39
CA MET A 147 -5.73 12.72 -2.86
C MET A 147 -5.42 11.59 -1.88
N LEU A 148 -4.46 10.72 -2.18
CA LEU A 148 -4.07 9.65 -1.27
C LEU A 148 -3.50 10.19 0.04
N ARG A 149 -2.67 11.25 -0.02
CA ARG A 149 -2.17 11.92 1.19
C ARG A 149 -3.28 12.56 2.02
N GLN A 150 -4.32 13.11 1.39
CA GLN A 150 -5.50 13.62 2.10
C GLN A 150 -6.30 12.48 2.74
N LEU A 151 -6.66 11.45 1.96
CA LEU A 151 -7.40 10.28 2.41
C LEU A 151 -6.67 9.51 3.51
N ALA A 152 -5.34 9.59 3.55
CA ALA A 152 -4.54 9.02 4.62
C ALA A 152 -4.95 9.54 5.99
N TRP A 153 -5.54 10.73 6.12
CA TRP A 153 -5.97 11.32 7.41
C TRP A 153 -7.46 11.13 7.72
N TYR A 154 -8.23 10.50 6.84
CA TYR A 154 -9.65 10.23 7.05
C TYR A 154 -9.87 8.88 7.73
N ALA A 155 -11.13 8.59 8.08
CA ALA A 155 -11.53 7.25 8.50
C ALA A 155 -11.15 6.22 7.41
N PRO A 156 -10.74 4.99 7.77
CA PRO A 156 -10.26 4.00 6.81
C PRO A 156 -11.37 3.48 5.88
N ASP A 157 -12.64 3.57 6.27
CA ASP A 157 -13.78 3.16 5.46
C ASP A 157 -14.88 4.22 5.44
N GLY A 158 -15.86 4.01 4.56
CA GLY A 158 -17.09 4.80 4.54
C GLY A 158 -16.91 6.29 4.24
N ILE A 159 -15.80 6.72 3.62
CA ILE A 159 -15.54 8.12 3.31
C ILE A 159 -16.50 8.57 2.19
N PRO A 160 -17.46 9.48 2.45
CA PRO A 160 -18.37 9.93 1.40
C PRO A 160 -17.64 10.73 0.32
N ARG A 161 -17.91 10.44 -0.96
CA ARG A 161 -17.30 11.16 -2.09
C ARG A 161 -17.58 12.66 -2.07
N ALA A 162 -18.74 13.05 -1.53
CA ALA A 162 -19.12 14.45 -1.36
C ALA A 162 -18.15 15.23 -0.44
N LEU A 163 -17.39 14.57 0.43
CA LEU A 163 -16.35 15.22 1.23
C LEU A 163 -15.07 15.52 0.42
N LEU A 164 -14.91 14.88 -0.73
CA LEU A 164 -13.72 15.00 -1.59
C LEU A 164 -13.91 16.08 -2.67
N GLY A 165 -15.14 16.22 -3.17
CA GLY A 165 -15.55 17.26 -4.12
C GLY A 165 -16.10 18.48 -3.39
N GLY A 166 -15.24 19.47 -3.14
CA GLY A 166 -15.64 20.68 -2.41
C GLY A 166 -14.50 21.62 -2.04
N SER A 167 -13.25 21.16 -2.12
CA SER A 167 -12.10 22.06 -2.05
C SER A 167 -11.95 22.81 -3.37
N ARG A 168 -11.70 24.12 -3.32
CA ARG A 168 -11.38 24.97 -4.49
C ARG A 168 -10.12 24.52 -5.28
N ALA A 169 -9.47 23.44 -4.87
CA ALA A 169 -8.14 23.04 -5.32
C ALA A 169 -8.13 21.93 -6.40
N ILE A 170 -9.24 21.22 -6.63
CA ILE A 170 -9.35 20.15 -7.64
C ILE A 170 -10.74 20.21 -8.30
N GLU A 171 -10.77 20.20 -9.63
CA GLU A 171 -12.01 20.14 -10.41
C GLU A 171 -12.61 18.71 -10.43
N GLU A 172 -13.92 18.60 -10.65
CA GLU A 172 -14.64 17.32 -10.60
C GLU A 172 -14.11 16.23 -11.57
N PRO A 173 -13.70 16.55 -12.82
CA PRO A 173 -13.06 15.58 -13.71
C PRO A 173 -11.70 15.11 -13.20
N GLU A 174 -10.86 16.04 -12.70
CA GLU A 174 -9.53 15.72 -12.14
C GLU A 174 -9.66 14.86 -10.87
N LEU A 175 -10.67 15.13 -10.04
CA LEU A 175 -11.01 14.29 -8.87
C LEU A 175 -11.40 12.88 -9.29
N SER A 176 -12.27 12.77 -10.30
CA SER A 176 -12.76 11.48 -10.79
C SER A 176 -11.63 10.65 -11.40
N GLU A 177 -10.74 11.27 -12.17
CA GLU A 177 -9.56 10.62 -12.73
C GLU A 177 -8.59 10.17 -11.62
N ALA A 178 -8.32 11.02 -10.63
CA ALA A 178 -7.46 10.69 -9.50
C ALA A 178 -7.98 9.49 -8.71
N LEU A 179 -9.28 9.47 -8.37
CA LEU A 179 -9.92 8.35 -7.68
C LEU A 179 -9.91 7.07 -8.54
N GLY A 180 -10.22 7.19 -9.83
CA GLY A 180 -10.17 6.07 -10.77
C GLY A 180 -8.78 5.45 -10.85
N ARG A 181 -7.74 6.27 -10.89
CA ARG A 181 -6.34 5.80 -10.94
C ARG A 181 -5.92 5.15 -9.62
N LEU A 182 -6.28 5.73 -8.47
CA LEU A 182 -6.03 5.10 -7.17
C LEU A 182 -6.72 3.74 -7.05
N ALA A 183 -7.96 3.61 -7.53
CA ALA A 183 -8.70 2.35 -7.52
C ALA A 183 -8.08 1.32 -8.49
N ALA A 184 -7.64 1.76 -9.67
CA ALA A 184 -7.01 0.90 -10.67
C ALA A 184 -5.71 0.25 -10.17
N TYR A 185 -5.00 0.91 -9.25
CA TYR A 185 -3.78 0.42 -8.61
C TYR A 185 -4.01 -0.16 -7.19
N HIS A 186 -5.25 -0.45 -6.80
CA HIS A 186 -5.60 -1.02 -5.49
C HIS A 186 -5.15 -0.17 -4.28
N MET A 187 -5.01 1.14 -4.44
CA MET A 187 -4.71 2.06 -3.34
C MET A 187 -5.96 2.40 -2.52
N ILE A 188 -7.13 2.35 -3.16
CA ILE A 188 -8.42 2.60 -2.53
C ILE A 188 -9.45 1.57 -3.02
N THR A 189 -10.47 1.32 -2.21
CA THR A 189 -11.75 0.80 -2.70
C THR A 189 -12.63 1.98 -3.09
N LEU A 190 -13.24 1.91 -4.27
CA LEU A 190 -14.05 2.99 -4.83
C LEU A 190 -15.43 2.45 -5.18
N THR A 191 -16.47 3.06 -4.61
CA THR A 191 -17.87 2.83 -4.99
C THR A 191 -18.46 4.10 -5.60
N ALA A 192 -19.74 4.04 -5.99
CA ALA A 192 -20.47 5.19 -6.50
C ALA A 192 -20.55 6.33 -5.48
N ASP A 193 -20.57 6.01 -4.18
CA ASP A 193 -20.85 6.97 -3.10
C ASP A 193 -19.73 7.11 -2.08
N ALA A 194 -18.84 6.11 -1.97
CA ALA A 194 -17.84 6.04 -0.91
C ALA A 194 -16.44 5.65 -1.39
N VAL A 195 -15.46 6.01 -0.59
CA VAL A 195 -14.06 5.62 -0.70
C VAL A 195 -13.65 4.91 0.59
N ALA A 196 -12.85 3.85 0.47
CA ALA A 196 -12.15 3.26 1.60
C ALA A 196 -10.66 3.17 1.30
N VAL A 197 -9.83 3.40 2.30
CA VAL A 197 -8.37 3.30 2.22
C VAL A 197 -7.90 2.37 3.30
N HIS A 198 -7.20 1.32 2.90
CA HIS A 198 -6.69 0.34 3.84
C HIS A 198 -5.77 1.01 4.89
N ARG A 199 -5.93 0.66 6.18
CA ARG A 199 -5.19 1.29 7.30
C ARG A 199 -3.67 1.27 7.10
N VAL A 200 -3.16 0.18 6.55
CA VAL A 200 -1.77 0.05 6.07
C VAL A 200 -1.38 1.14 5.08
N VAL A 201 -2.18 1.34 4.02
CA VAL A 201 -1.91 2.36 2.99
C VAL A 201 -1.87 3.72 3.64
N GLN A 202 -2.81 4.02 4.56
CA GLN A 202 -2.83 5.27 5.30
C GLN A 202 -1.57 5.44 6.14
N ALA A 203 -1.18 4.43 6.91
CA ALA A 203 -0.01 4.50 7.79
C ALA A 203 1.31 4.68 7.04
N VAL A 204 1.49 3.97 5.91
CA VAL A 204 2.66 4.16 5.03
C VAL A 204 2.64 5.56 4.43
N THR A 205 1.49 6.05 3.95
CA THR A 205 1.35 7.38 3.34
C THR A 205 1.58 8.52 4.34
N ARG A 206 1.25 8.33 5.62
CA ARG A 206 1.53 9.30 6.70
C ARG A 206 3.00 9.36 7.08
N THR A 207 3.78 8.33 6.74
CA THR A 207 5.21 8.28 7.07
C THR A 207 5.96 9.07 5.99
N PRO A 208 6.72 10.13 6.35
CA PRO A 208 7.58 10.82 5.41
C PRO A 208 8.57 9.83 4.79
N ASP A 209 8.70 9.88 3.47
CA ASP A 209 9.65 9.04 2.76
C ASP A 209 11.10 9.43 3.16
N PRO A 210 11.91 8.50 3.71
CA PRO A 210 13.30 8.77 4.02
C PRO A 210 14.17 9.01 2.77
N LEU A 211 13.66 8.71 1.57
CA LEU A 211 14.33 8.94 0.28
C LEU A 211 13.88 10.21 -0.43
N THR A 212 12.87 10.92 0.08
CA THR A 212 12.57 12.27 -0.38
C THR A 212 13.58 13.19 0.32
N PRO A 213 14.54 13.82 -0.38
CA PRO A 213 15.36 14.83 0.24
C PRO A 213 14.39 15.95 0.64
N THR A 214 14.12 16.07 1.94
CA THR A 214 13.56 17.28 2.52
C THR A 214 14.41 18.41 1.97
N GLY A 215 13.82 19.23 1.10
CA GLY A 215 14.48 20.40 0.55
C GLY A 215 15.14 21.13 1.70
N SER A 216 16.47 21.23 1.66
CA SER A 216 17.21 22.04 2.61
C SER A 216 16.53 23.39 2.69
N PRO A 217 16.28 23.94 3.89
CA PRO A 217 15.81 25.32 3.97
C PRO A 217 16.86 26.17 3.25
N SER A 218 16.43 26.81 2.17
CA SER A 218 17.19 27.86 1.51
C SER A 218 17.47 28.92 2.56
N THR A 219 18.62 28.82 3.22
CA THR A 219 19.23 29.93 3.96
C THR A 219 19.64 30.95 2.92
N SER A 220 18.74 31.87 2.59
CA SER A 220 19.12 33.12 1.94
C SER A 220 20.17 33.81 2.84
N PRO A 221 21.32 34.22 2.28
CA PRO A 221 22.31 34.93 3.08
C PRO A 221 21.72 36.28 3.53
N PRO A 222 22.09 36.79 4.71
CA PRO A 222 21.60 38.08 5.18
C PRO A 222 22.08 39.18 4.22
N HIS A 223 21.14 40.02 3.79
CA HIS A 223 21.43 41.25 3.06
C HIS A 223 22.49 42.07 3.82
N ALA A 224 23.68 42.20 3.23
CA ALA A 224 24.68 43.14 3.71
C ALA A 224 24.13 44.56 3.57
N MET A 225 23.98 45.23 4.71
CA MET A 225 23.56 46.62 4.78
C MET A 225 24.74 47.51 4.40
N THR A 226 24.69 48.10 3.21
CA THR A 226 25.69 49.06 2.73
C THR A 226 25.62 50.34 3.56
N PRO A 227 26.72 50.83 4.16
CA PRO A 227 26.70 52.12 4.86
C PRO A 227 26.62 53.30 3.87
N PRO A 228 26.06 54.45 4.27
CA PRO A 228 25.91 55.60 3.38
C PRO A 228 27.27 56.28 3.11
N PRO A 229 27.43 56.95 1.96
CA PRO A 229 28.66 57.63 1.59
C PRO A 229 28.90 58.90 2.43
N PRO A 230 30.15 59.40 2.47
CA PRO A 230 30.56 60.54 3.29
C PRO A 230 29.96 61.88 2.83
#